data_AF-A0A059LJL4-F1
#
_entry.id   AF-A0A059LJL4-F1
#
_cell.length_a   1.000
_cell.length_b   1.000
_cell.length_c   1.000
_cell.angle_alpha   90.00
_cell.angle_beta   90.00
_cell.angle_gamma   90.00
#
_symmetry.space_group_name_H-M   'P 1'
#
loop_
_entity.id
_entity.type
_entity.pdbx_description
1 polymer ?
#
loop_
_entity_poly.entity_id
_entity_poly.type
_entity_poly.pdbx_seq_one_letter_code
_entity_poly.pdbx_strand_id
1 'polypeptide(L)'
;MVAVLVPALWSGELFPWHPALMTVGFLGLMTRGILAAVSFRPLEGHPRVSAIQRHAWIQVMAVSCIVLGFWSIYANKSRHNKPHFVTLHGKVGAVNFGATLGALLWGSLSFKKLGLITRFPERYHATIKWGHRAGAVVVWSLSLVTMQLDLPHPALPGGSLLRIWQLLVAATGVSMMFLLRRQTLPKILLPMSVLMGAVQAPAKHL
;
A
#
# COMPACT_ATOMS: atom_id res chain seq x y z
N MET A 1 -0.53 6.75 18.16
CA MET A 1 0.61 5.81 18.03
C MET A 1 1.94 6.54 18.00
N VAL A 2 2.31 7.26 16.93
CA VAL A 2 3.65 7.88 16.81
C VAL A 2 4.00 8.77 18.01
N ALA A 3 3.13 9.71 18.41
CA ALA A 3 3.35 10.57 19.57
C ALA A 3 3.49 9.80 20.90
N VAL A 4 2.82 8.66 21.04
CA VAL A 4 2.89 7.79 22.23
C VAL A 4 4.20 7.02 22.27
N LEU A 5 4.79 6.76 21.11
CA LEU A 5 6.04 6.04 20.97
C LEU A 5 7.27 6.97 20.99
N VAL A 6 7.11 8.30 20.90
CA VAL A 6 8.25 9.25 20.85
C VAL A 6 9.26 9.02 21.98
N PRO A 7 8.87 8.85 23.25
CA PRO A 7 9.84 8.54 24.30
C PRO A 7 10.57 7.21 24.08
N ALA A 8 9.84 6.20 23.59
CA ALA A 8 10.37 4.86 23.31
C ALA A 8 11.26 4.82 22.06
N LEU A 9 11.11 5.75 21.11
CA LEU A 9 12.00 5.84 19.94
C LEU A 9 13.43 6.24 20.34
N TRP A 10 13.58 6.93 21.47
CA TRP A 10 14.87 7.37 22.01
C TRP A 10 15.53 6.39 22.99
N SER A 11 14.91 5.23 23.24
CA SER A 11 15.44 4.25 24.21
C SER A 11 16.54 3.34 23.64
N GLY A 12 16.93 3.51 22.38
CA GLY A 12 17.87 2.62 21.68
C GLY A 12 17.26 1.27 21.24
N GLU A 13 15.99 1.02 21.57
CA GLU A 13 15.28 -0.20 21.21
C GLU A 13 14.77 -0.18 19.77
N LEU A 14 14.77 -1.35 19.11
CA LEU A 14 14.32 -1.46 17.72
C LEU A 14 12.81 -1.62 17.59
N PHE A 15 12.15 -2.22 18.59
CA PHE A 15 10.71 -2.48 18.54
C PHE A 15 9.87 -1.21 18.31
N PRO A 16 10.07 -0.08 19.03
CA PRO A 16 9.22 1.11 18.86
C PRO A 16 9.25 1.71 17.45
N TRP A 17 10.36 1.54 16.72
CA TRP A 17 10.47 1.97 15.32
C TRP A 17 9.51 1.23 14.39
N HIS A 18 9.16 -0.02 14.69
CA HIS A 18 8.26 -0.82 13.86
C HIS A 18 6.86 -0.18 13.73
N PRO A 19 6.06 -0.08 14.81
CA PRO A 19 4.72 0.51 14.72
C PRO A 19 4.75 1.99 14.32
N ALA A 20 5.81 2.73 14.67
CA ALA A 20 5.97 4.12 14.25
C ALA A 20 6.13 4.25 12.73
N LEU A 21 7.09 3.53 12.14
CA LEU A 21 7.37 3.58 10.70
C LEU A 21 6.25 2.93 9.88
N MET A 22 5.62 1.86 10.37
CA MET A 22 4.44 1.27 9.72
C MET A 22 3.26 2.25 9.68
N THR A 23 3.03 3.00 10.77
CA THR A 23 2.00 4.05 10.83
C THR A 23 2.31 5.17 9.84
N VAL A 24 3.53 5.71 9.85
CA VAL A 24 3.91 6.79 8.93
C VAL A 24 3.84 6.34 7.47
N GLY A 25 4.32 5.13 7.18
CA GLY A 25 4.34 4.55 5.84
C GLY A 25 2.94 4.26 5.29
N PHE A 26 2.16 3.40 5.96
CA PHE A 26 0.85 2.97 5.46
C PHE A 26 -0.26 4.01 5.66
N LEU A 27 -0.42 4.56 6.87
CA LEU A 27 -1.52 5.49 7.16
C LEU A 27 -1.24 6.90 6.69
N GLY A 28 0.00 7.37 6.82
CA GLY A 28 0.38 8.72 6.40
C GLY A 28 0.68 8.80 4.90
N LEU A 29 1.86 8.32 4.52
CA LEU A 29 2.42 8.54 3.19
C LEU A 29 1.66 7.78 2.10
N MET A 30 1.36 6.49 2.30
CA MET A 30 0.66 5.69 1.28
C MET A 30 -0.76 6.19 1.04
N THR A 31 -1.52 6.54 2.11
CA THR A 31 -2.84 7.19 1.98
C THR A 31 -2.74 8.50 1.20
N ARG A 32 -1.77 9.36 1.52
CA ARG A 32 -1.53 10.61 0.77
C ARG A 32 -1.15 10.35 -0.69
N GLY A 33 -0.37 9.30 -0.95
CA GLY A 33 -0.03 8.85 -2.30
C GLY A 33 -1.25 8.40 -3.08
N ILE A 34 -2.18 7.67 -2.46
CA ILE A 34 -3.44 7.26 -3.08
C ILE A 34 -4.32 8.47 -3.41
N LEU A 35 -4.42 9.44 -2.50
CA LEU A 35 -5.17 10.68 -2.74
C LEU A 35 -4.56 11.50 -3.89
N ALA A 36 -3.23 11.57 -3.98
CA ALA A 36 -2.55 12.19 -5.13
C ALA A 36 -2.85 11.44 -6.45
N ALA A 37 -2.96 10.11 -6.40
CA ALA A 37 -3.33 9.29 -7.57
C ALA A 37 -4.77 9.48 -8.03
N VAL A 38 -5.64 9.86 -7.10
CA VAL A 38 -7.01 10.27 -7.39
C VAL A 38 -7.04 11.64 -8.05
N SER A 39 -6.30 12.61 -7.48
CA SER A 39 -6.39 14.01 -7.88
C SER A 39 -5.84 14.28 -9.28
N PHE A 40 -4.89 13.49 -9.77
CA PHE A 40 -4.30 13.73 -11.10
C PHE A 40 -5.09 13.12 -12.26
N ARG A 41 -6.15 12.35 -12.00
CA ARG A 41 -6.92 11.66 -13.05
C ARG A 41 -7.54 12.57 -14.11
N PRO A 42 -8.08 13.76 -13.77
CA PRO A 42 -8.62 14.67 -14.78
C PRO A 42 -7.54 15.50 -15.47
N LEU A 43 -6.28 15.42 -15.04
CA LEU A 43 -5.19 16.18 -15.65
C LEU A 43 -4.73 15.50 -16.94
N GLU A 44 -4.30 16.31 -17.90
CA GLU A 44 -3.69 15.87 -19.15
C GLU A 44 -2.30 16.52 -19.36
N GLY A 45 -1.57 16.05 -20.37
CA GLY A 45 -0.27 16.60 -20.76
C GLY A 45 0.77 16.65 -19.64
N HIS A 46 1.54 17.74 -19.62
CA HIS A 46 2.65 17.94 -18.69
C HIS A 46 2.23 17.99 -17.21
N PRO A 47 1.13 18.70 -16.81
CA PRO A 47 0.65 18.69 -15.42
C PRO A 47 0.37 17.28 -14.89
N ARG A 48 -0.19 16.41 -15.73
CA ARG A 48 -0.44 15.01 -15.35
C ARG A 48 0.84 14.24 -15.06
N VAL A 49 1.86 14.40 -15.91
CA VAL A 49 3.14 13.71 -15.75
C VAL A 49 3.81 14.12 -14.44
N SER A 50 3.84 15.42 -14.14
CA SER A 50 4.39 15.94 -12.88
C SER A 50 3.65 15.36 -11.66
N ALA A 51 2.32 15.31 -11.73
CA ALA A 51 1.52 14.75 -10.64
C ALA A 51 1.73 13.24 -10.44
N ILE A 52 1.93 12.46 -11.53
CA ILE A 52 2.30 11.05 -11.44
C ILE A 52 3.68 10.88 -10.79
N GLN A 53 4.66 11.73 -11.12
CA GLN A 53 5.98 11.70 -10.48
C GLN A 53 5.89 12.02 -8.99
N ARG A 54 5.07 13.00 -8.60
CA ARG A 54 4.81 13.30 -7.19
C ARG A 54 4.22 12.10 -6.46
N HIS A 55 3.23 11.43 -7.05
CA HIS A 55 2.68 10.18 -6.50
C HIS A 55 3.77 9.11 -6.34
N ALA A 56 4.60 8.90 -7.36
CA ALA A 56 5.69 7.92 -7.31
C ALA A 56 6.67 8.23 -6.17
N TRP A 57 7.10 9.48 -6.01
CA TRP A 57 7.98 9.88 -4.91
C TRP A 57 7.36 9.67 -3.53
N ILE A 58 6.09 10.05 -3.34
CA ILE A 58 5.39 9.81 -2.08
C ILE A 58 5.33 8.29 -1.78
N GLN A 59 5.09 7.45 -2.79
CA GLN A 59 5.06 5.99 -2.60
C GLN A 59 6.44 5.40 -2.33
N VAL A 60 7.50 5.90 -2.96
CA VAL A 60 8.88 5.50 -2.62
C VAL A 60 9.20 5.83 -1.17
N MET A 61 8.87 7.04 -0.70
CA MET A 61 9.04 7.41 0.71
C MET A 61 8.21 6.51 1.65
N ALA A 62 6.96 6.21 1.29
CA ALA A 62 6.11 5.31 2.05
C ALA A 62 6.73 3.91 2.18
N VAL A 63 7.18 3.33 1.07
CA VAL A 63 7.80 2.01 1.04
C VAL A 63 9.13 2.00 1.79
N SER A 64 9.94 3.06 1.73
CA SER A 64 11.15 3.17 2.55
C SER A 64 10.84 3.10 4.05
N CYS A 65 9.82 3.82 4.53
CA CYS A 65 9.37 3.70 5.92
C CYS A 65 8.94 2.26 6.24
N ILE A 66 8.15 1.63 5.36
CA ILE A 66 7.64 0.26 5.56
C ILE A 66 8.78 -0.77 5.61
N VAL A 67 9.77 -0.65 4.72
CA VAL A 67 10.97 -1.51 4.71
C VAL A 67 11.76 -1.35 6.01
N LEU A 68 12.02 -0.11 6.44
CA LEU A 68 12.73 0.15 7.69
C LEU A 68 11.94 -0.35 8.91
N GLY A 69 10.63 -0.17 8.92
CA GLY A 69 9.75 -0.69 9.98
C GLY A 69 9.68 -2.22 10.00
N PHE A 70 9.72 -2.89 8.85
CA PHE A 70 9.76 -4.34 8.78
C PHE A 70 11.12 -4.88 9.23
N TRP A 71 12.20 -4.23 8.79
CA TRP A 71 13.55 -4.54 9.22
C TRP A 71 13.72 -4.38 10.73
N SER A 72 13.18 -3.33 11.34
CA SER A 72 13.34 -3.09 12.77
C SER A 72 12.71 -4.20 13.61
N ILE A 73 11.50 -4.68 13.27
CA ILE A 73 10.88 -5.81 14.00
C ILE A 73 11.63 -7.13 13.75
N TYR A 74 12.12 -7.35 12.53
CA TYR A 74 12.89 -8.55 12.21
C TYR A 74 14.22 -8.58 12.97
N ALA A 75 14.97 -7.48 12.95
CA ALA A 75 16.21 -7.34 13.69
C ALA A 75 15.97 -7.42 15.21
N ASN A 76 14.91 -6.79 15.72
CA ASN A 76 14.54 -6.85 17.14
C ASN A 76 14.30 -8.30 17.60
N LYS A 77 13.52 -9.08 16.84
CA LYS A 77 13.25 -10.48 17.15
C LYS A 77 14.50 -11.34 17.10
N SER A 78 15.36 -11.09 16.12
CA SER A 78 16.63 -11.81 15.97
C SER A 78 17.56 -11.55 17.16
N ARG A 79 17.70 -10.30 17.60
CA ARG A 79 18.49 -9.93 18.80
C ARG A 79 18.00 -10.59 20.10
N HIS A 80 16.69 -10.86 20.19
CA HIS A 80 16.06 -11.45 21.36
C HIS A 80 15.76 -12.95 21.20
N ASN A 81 16.29 -13.61 20.16
CA ASN A 81 16.04 -15.03 19.86
C ASN A 81 14.54 -15.40 19.85
N LYS A 82 13.69 -14.49 19.36
CA LYS A 82 12.25 -14.71 19.25
C LYS A 82 11.89 -15.26 17.87
N PRO A 83 10.94 -16.21 17.77
CA PRO A 83 10.55 -16.75 16.48
C PRO A 83 9.81 -15.73 15.61
N HIS A 84 10.03 -15.83 14.30
CA HIS A 84 9.46 -14.97 13.27
C HIS A 84 8.12 -15.50 12.77
N PHE A 85 7.22 -14.60 12.38
CA PHE A 85 5.95 -14.93 11.69
C PHE A 85 5.06 -16.00 12.35
N VAL A 86 5.10 -16.12 13.68
CA VAL A 86 4.26 -17.08 14.43
C VAL A 86 2.82 -16.60 14.55
N THR A 87 2.63 -15.31 14.89
CA THR A 87 1.32 -14.71 15.13
C THR A 87 0.56 -14.43 13.84
N LEU A 88 -0.77 -14.32 13.92
CA LEU A 88 -1.59 -13.93 12.77
C LEU A 88 -1.18 -12.56 12.21
N HIS A 89 -0.95 -11.57 13.09
CA HIS A 89 -0.37 -10.28 12.71
C HIS A 89 0.94 -10.44 11.92
N GLY A 90 1.87 -11.28 12.41
CA GLY A 90 3.15 -11.50 11.75
C GLY A 90 3.01 -12.14 10.36
N LYS A 91 2.13 -13.13 10.20
CA LYS A 91 1.88 -13.81 8.91
C LYS A 91 1.23 -12.87 7.90
N VAL A 92 0.12 -12.22 8.29
CA VAL A 92 -0.61 -11.29 7.43
C VAL A 92 0.27 -10.08 7.09
N GLY A 93 1.05 -9.59 8.06
CA GLY A 93 2.00 -8.50 7.86
C GLY A 93 3.13 -8.83 6.88
N ALA A 94 3.65 -10.06 6.90
CA ALA A 94 4.66 -10.51 5.92
C ALA A 94 4.09 -10.58 4.50
N VAL A 95 2.88 -11.13 4.34
CA VAL A 95 2.18 -11.14 3.05
C VAL A 95 1.94 -9.72 2.55
N ASN A 96 1.44 -8.84 3.43
CA ASN A 96 1.18 -7.45 3.10
C ASN A 96 2.46 -6.69 2.74
N PHE A 97 3.57 -6.96 3.43
CA PHE A 97 4.88 -6.39 3.11
C PHE A 97 5.33 -6.80 1.70
N GLY A 98 5.31 -8.09 1.37
CA GLY A 98 5.66 -8.57 0.04
C GLY A 98 4.74 -7.99 -1.05
N ALA A 99 3.44 -7.94 -0.79
CA ALA A 99 2.47 -7.36 -1.71
C ALA A 99 2.67 -5.85 -1.89
N THR A 100 3.14 -5.13 -0.87
CA THR A 100 3.51 -3.72 -0.95
C THR A 100 4.70 -3.49 -1.88
N LEU A 101 5.74 -4.30 -1.76
CA LEU A 101 6.88 -4.25 -2.68
C LEU A 101 6.44 -4.56 -4.11
N GLY A 102 5.60 -5.58 -4.28
CA GLY A 102 4.99 -5.92 -5.57
C GLY A 102 4.17 -4.76 -6.16
N ALA A 103 3.37 -4.07 -5.34
CA ALA A 103 2.57 -2.93 -5.78
C ALA A 103 3.42 -1.75 -6.25
N LEU A 104 4.57 -1.48 -5.60
CA LEU A 104 5.52 -0.47 -6.04
C LEU A 104 6.14 -0.85 -7.40
N LEU A 105 6.59 -2.09 -7.55
CA LEU A 105 7.16 -2.59 -8.82
C LEU A 105 6.13 -2.55 -9.96
N TRP A 106 4.88 -2.94 -9.69
CA TRP A 106 3.78 -2.86 -10.65
C TRP A 106 3.45 -1.39 -11.02
N GLY A 107 3.54 -0.48 -10.05
CA GLY A 107 3.39 0.96 -10.28
C GLY A 107 4.44 1.49 -11.25
N SER A 108 5.71 1.13 -11.01
CA SER A 108 6.84 1.46 -11.89
C SER A 108 6.64 0.88 -13.30
N LEU A 109 6.21 -0.38 -13.40
CA LEU A 109 5.88 -1.02 -14.67
C LEU A 109 4.77 -0.25 -15.43
N SER A 110 3.78 0.27 -14.71
CA SER A 110 2.63 0.99 -15.30
C SER A 110 2.98 2.40 -15.80
N PHE A 111 4.13 2.95 -15.41
CA PHE A 111 4.50 4.33 -15.71
C PHE A 111 5.18 4.47 -17.07
N LYS A 112 4.45 5.01 -18.05
CA LYS A 112 4.92 5.14 -19.46
C LYS A 112 6.25 5.87 -19.60
N LYS A 113 6.57 6.84 -18.72
CA LYS A 113 7.83 7.60 -18.75
C LYS A 113 9.07 6.72 -18.50
N LEU A 114 8.92 5.61 -17.78
CA LEU A 114 9.99 4.64 -17.56
C LEU A 114 10.17 3.68 -18.75
N GLY A 115 9.29 3.72 -19.76
CA GLY A 115 9.36 2.85 -20.95
C GLY A 115 9.10 1.37 -20.67
N LEU A 116 8.83 0.95 -19.43
CA LEU A 116 8.61 -0.47 -19.11
C LEU A 116 7.31 -1.00 -19.69
N ILE A 117 6.24 -0.19 -19.66
CA ILE A 117 4.93 -0.60 -20.19
C ILE A 117 4.96 -0.84 -21.71
N THR A 118 5.85 -0.17 -22.46
CA THR A 118 5.92 -0.31 -23.93
C THR A 118 6.53 -1.65 -24.37
N ARG A 119 7.10 -2.43 -23.43
CA ARG A 119 7.50 -3.82 -23.67
C ARG A 119 6.31 -4.77 -23.82
N PHE A 120 5.12 -4.33 -23.43
CA PHE A 120 3.89 -5.09 -23.55
C PHE A 120 3.02 -4.56 -24.69
N PRO A 121 2.27 -5.42 -25.40
CA PRO A 121 1.28 -5.00 -26.39
C PRO A 121 0.29 -3.97 -25.81
N GLU A 122 -0.05 -2.95 -26.60
CA GLU A 122 -0.89 -1.82 -26.16
C GLU A 122 -2.24 -2.25 -25.58
N ARG A 123 -2.81 -3.34 -26.10
CA ARG A 123 -4.05 -3.96 -25.59
C ARG A 123 -4.01 -4.28 -24.09
N TYR A 124 -2.84 -4.56 -23.52
CA TYR A 124 -2.69 -4.88 -22.10
C TYR A 124 -2.44 -3.66 -21.20
N HIS A 125 -2.14 -2.49 -21.76
CA HIS A 125 -1.76 -1.32 -20.96
C HIS A 125 -2.89 -0.86 -20.03
N ALA A 126 -4.13 -0.95 -20.50
CA ALA A 126 -5.32 -0.64 -19.70
C ALA A 126 -5.45 -1.60 -18.50
N THR A 127 -5.29 -2.90 -18.75
CA THR A 127 -5.36 -3.97 -17.74
C THR A 127 -4.23 -3.87 -16.73
N ILE A 128 -2.99 -3.60 -17.17
CA ILE A 128 -1.83 -3.42 -16.29
C ILE A 128 -2.06 -2.25 -15.33
N LYS A 129 -2.48 -1.09 -15.87
CA LYS A 129 -2.78 0.10 -15.04
C LYS A 129 -3.96 -0.14 -14.10
N TRP A 130 -4.93 -0.92 -14.54
CA TRP A 130 -6.07 -1.33 -13.71
C TRP A 130 -5.63 -2.24 -12.57
N GLY A 131 -4.84 -3.28 -12.87
CA GLY A 131 -4.32 -4.23 -11.89
C GLY A 131 -3.50 -3.52 -10.81
N HIS A 132 -2.62 -2.59 -11.18
CA HIS A 132 -1.92 -1.75 -10.22
C HIS A 132 -2.88 -1.01 -9.28
N ARG A 133 -3.92 -0.37 -9.82
CA ARG A 133 -4.89 0.40 -9.00
C ARG A 133 -5.67 -0.51 -8.06
N ALA A 134 -6.23 -1.61 -8.57
CA ALA A 134 -7.03 -2.54 -7.79
C ALA A 134 -6.17 -3.23 -6.71
N GLY A 135 -5.01 -3.76 -7.11
CA GLY A 135 -4.05 -4.39 -6.21
C GLY A 135 -3.56 -3.43 -5.12
N ALA A 136 -3.22 -2.18 -5.47
CA ALA A 136 -2.76 -1.19 -4.49
C ALA A 136 -3.84 -0.86 -3.44
N VAL A 137 -5.12 -0.81 -3.83
CA VAL A 137 -6.22 -0.63 -2.87
C VAL A 137 -6.35 -1.83 -1.94
N VAL A 138 -6.25 -3.06 -2.48
CA VAL A 138 -6.30 -4.28 -1.66
C VAL A 138 -5.13 -4.32 -0.67
N VAL A 139 -3.91 -4.03 -1.11
CA VAL A 139 -2.72 -3.97 -0.25
C VAL A 139 -2.88 -2.93 0.85
N TRP A 140 -3.31 -1.72 0.49
CA TRP A 140 -3.53 -0.67 1.48
C TRP A 140 -4.61 -1.07 2.51
N SER A 141 -5.73 -1.64 2.07
CA SER A 141 -6.78 -2.14 2.98
C SER A 141 -6.28 -3.28 3.88
N LEU A 142 -5.49 -4.21 3.34
CA LEU A 142 -4.88 -5.30 4.11
C LEU A 142 -3.92 -4.78 5.19
N SER A 143 -3.24 -3.65 4.93
CA SER A 143 -2.41 -3.00 5.95
C SER A 143 -3.22 -2.53 7.15
N LEU A 144 -4.43 -2.00 6.93
CA LEU A 144 -5.31 -1.57 8.02
C LEU A 144 -5.78 -2.77 8.84
N VAL A 145 -6.14 -3.87 8.17
CA VAL A 145 -6.48 -5.12 8.85
C VAL A 145 -5.30 -5.61 9.69
N THR A 146 -4.09 -5.61 9.12
CA THR A 146 -2.85 -6.01 9.81
C THR A 146 -2.61 -5.17 11.07
N MET A 147 -2.83 -3.87 11.00
CA MET A 147 -2.71 -2.94 12.13
C MET A 147 -3.71 -3.26 13.25
N GLN A 148 -4.93 -3.68 12.91
CA GLN A 148 -5.91 -4.09 13.92
C GLN A 148 -5.60 -5.45 14.54
N LEU A 149 -4.91 -6.35 13.83
CA LEU A 149 -4.54 -7.67 14.36
C LEU A 149 -3.51 -7.63 15.50
N ASP A 150 -2.86 -6.50 15.75
CA ASP A 150 -1.87 -6.30 16.84
C ASP A 150 -2.51 -6.10 18.23
N LEU A 151 -3.84 -6.21 18.30
CA LEU A 151 -4.70 -5.79 19.41
C LEU A 151 -4.39 -6.38 20.80
N PRO A 152 -3.87 -7.61 20.95
CA PRO A 152 -3.44 -8.13 22.25
C PRO A 152 -1.91 -8.26 22.37
N HIS A 153 -1.11 -7.33 21.82
CA HIS A 153 0.34 -7.40 22.00
C HIS A 153 0.79 -6.82 23.36
N PRO A 154 1.47 -7.60 24.24
CA PRO A 154 1.87 -7.14 25.58
C PRO A 154 2.81 -5.92 25.60
N ALA A 155 3.53 -5.69 24.49
CA ALA A 155 4.46 -4.57 24.37
C ALA A 155 3.80 -3.22 24.03
N LEU A 156 2.48 -3.19 23.82
CA LEU A 156 1.75 -1.94 23.64
C LEU A 156 1.02 -1.58 24.94
N PRO A 157 1.13 -0.33 25.42
CA PRO A 157 0.35 0.10 26.56
C PRO A 157 -1.14 -0.02 26.22
N GLY A 158 -1.85 -0.88 26.95
CA GLY A 158 -3.29 -0.99 26.86
C GLY A 158 -3.99 0.32 27.30
N GLY A 159 -5.30 0.39 27.10
CA GLY A 159 -6.12 1.51 27.59
C GLY A 159 -6.84 2.30 26.51
N SER A 160 -7.43 3.42 26.91
CA SER A 160 -8.31 4.24 26.05
C SER A 160 -7.59 4.80 24.82
N LEU A 161 -6.32 5.19 24.96
CA LEU A 161 -5.56 5.79 23.86
C LEU A 161 -5.29 4.80 22.71
N LEU A 162 -5.01 3.54 23.03
CA LEU A 162 -4.87 2.47 22.04
C LEU A 162 -6.19 2.23 21.30
N ARG A 163 -7.31 2.20 22.04
CA ARG A 163 -8.66 2.06 21.45
C ARG A 163 -9.02 3.24 20.55
N ILE A 164 -8.73 4.47 20.97
CA ILE A 164 -8.92 5.68 20.15
C ILE A 164 -8.11 5.56 18.85
N TRP A 165 -6.85 5.14 18.93
CA TRP A 165 -6.04 4.94 17.73
C TRP A 165 -6.66 3.90 16.78
N GLN A 166 -7.14 2.78 17.29
CA GLN A 166 -7.81 1.75 16.47
C GLN A 166 -9.07 2.26 15.79
N LEU A 167 -9.88 3.06 16.50
CA LEU A 167 -11.04 3.71 15.91
C LEU A 167 -10.64 4.69 14.80
N LEU A 168 -9.55 5.44 14.98
CA LEU A 168 -9.04 6.34 13.93
C LEU A 168 -8.52 5.58 12.70
N VAL A 169 -7.85 4.44 12.90
CA VAL A 169 -7.42 3.54 11.80
C VAL A 169 -8.64 3.05 11.02
N ALA A 170 -9.66 2.54 11.73
CA ALA A 170 -10.89 2.06 11.13
C ALA A 170 -11.64 3.18 10.39
N ALA A 171 -11.79 4.34 11.01
CA ALA A 171 -12.44 5.51 10.42
C ALA A 171 -11.72 5.95 9.14
N THR A 172 -10.38 6.02 9.16
CA THR A 172 -9.58 6.33 7.96
C THR A 172 -9.84 5.32 6.84
N GLY A 173 -9.88 4.03 7.18
CA GLY A 173 -10.25 2.95 6.27
C GLY A 173 -11.59 3.16 5.60
N VAL A 174 -12.64 3.37 6.41
CA VAL A 174 -14.01 3.58 5.94
C VAL A 174 -14.12 4.83 5.06
N SER A 175 -13.55 5.95 5.49
CA SER A 175 -13.57 7.21 4.73
C SER A 175 -12.88 7.07 3.38
N MET A 176 -11.71 6.45 3.33
CA MET A 176 -10.99 6.19 2.08
C MET A 176 -11.74 5.22 1.18
N MET A 177 -12.31 4.14 1.71
CA MET A 177 -13.13 3.22 0.92
C MET A 177 -14.35 3.92 0.33
N PHE A 178 -15.00 4.83 1.07
CA PHE A 178 -16.10 5.64 0.55
C PHE A 178 -15.67 6.58 -0.59
N LEU A 179 -14.52 7.25 -0.45
CA LEU A 179 -13.96 8.12 -1.49
C LEU A 179 -13.58 7.33 -2.75
N LEU A 180 -12.89 6.21 -2.56
CA LEU A 180 -12.45 5.35 -3.66
C LEU A 180 -13.64 4.68 -4.34
N ARG A 181 -14.71 4.34 -3.61
CA ARG A 181 -15.95 3.78 -4.16
C ARG A 181 -16.48 4.57 -5.36
N ARG A 182 -16.43 5.90 -5.31
CA ARG A 182 -17.00 6.75 -6.37
C ARG A 182 -16.09 6.87 -7.58
N GLN A 183 -14.81 6.53 -7.43
CA GLN A 183 -13.78 6.86 -8.41
C GLN A 183 -13.06 5.63 -8.98
N THR A 184 -13.01 4.52 -8.27
CA THR A 184 -12.37 3.26 -8.70
C THR A 184 -13.37 2.14 -8.96
N LEU A 185 -14.39 1.94 -8.11
CA LEU A 185 -15.32 0.79 -8.24
C LEU A 185 -16.12 0.72 -9.56
N PRO A 186 -16.64 1.82 -10.14
CA PRO A 186 -17.32 1.77 -11.44
C PRO A 186 -16.42 1.34 -12.59
N LYS A 187 -15.09 1.35 -12.39
CA LYS A 187 -14.07 0.93 -13.36
C LYS A 187 -13.39 -0.39 -12.93
N ILE A 188 -13.73 -0.95 -11.76
CA ILE A 188 -13.30 -2.28 -11.29
C ILE A 188 -14.18 -3.37 -11.90
N LEU A 189 -15.47 -3.07 -12.10
CA LEU A 189 -16.34 -3.82 -12.99
C LEU A 189 -16.02 -3.38 -14.44
N LEU A 190 -15.04 -4.01 -15.08
CA LEU A 190 -14.94 -3.87 -16.54
C LEU A 190 -16.22 -4.44 -17.17
N PRO A 191 -16.80 -3.80 -18.20
CA PRO A 191 -17.80 -4.47 -19.02
C PRO A 191 -17.17 -5.75 -19.59
N MET A 192 -17.91 -6.86 -19.57
CA MET A 192 -17.45 -8.16 -20.08
C MET A 192 -16.80 -8.07 -21.48
N SER A 193 -17.13 -7.06 -22.26
CA SER A 193 -16.55 -6.78 -23.58
C SER A 193 -15.03 -6.63 -23.59
N VAL A 194 -14.39 -6.14 -22.52
CA VAL A 194 -12.91 -6.01 -22.46
C VAL A 194 -12.24 -7.35 -22.11
N LEU A 195 -12.89 -8.18 -21.29
CA LEU A 195 -12.44 -9.55 -21.00
C LEU A 195 -12.64 -10.47 -22.22
N MET A 196 -13.73 -10.30 -22.96
CA MET A 196 -14.04 -11.09 -24.17
C MET A 196 -13.27 -10.63 -25.41
N GLY A 197 -12.94 -9.34 -25.53
CA GLY A 197 -12.11 -8.83 -26.64
C GLY A 197 -10.65 -9.34 -26.61
N ALA A 198 -10.18 -9.85 -25.48
CA ALA A 198 -8.88 -10.53 -25.38
C ALA A 198 -8.89 -11.97 -25.93
N VAL A 199 -10.08 -12.57 -26.11
CA VAL A 199 -10.26 -13.95 -26.59
C VAL A 199 -10.47 -14.01 -28.11
N GLN A 200 -10.89 -12.92 -28.76
CA GLN A 200 -11.22 -12.87 -30.19
C GLN A 200 -10.20 -12.08 -31.03
N ALA A 201 -8.90 -12.39 -30.92
CA ALA A 201 -7.97 -11.97 -31.97
C ALA A 201 -8.02 -13.03 -33.09
N PRO A 202 -8.51 -12.72 -34.31
CA PRO A 202 -8.44 -13.66 -35.41
C PRO A 202 -6.97 -13.90 -35.76
N ALA A 203 -6.59 -15.17 -35.84
CA ALA A 203 -5.35 -15.58 -36.50
C ALA A 203 -5.39 -15.02 -37.93
N LYS A 204 -4.61 -13.98 -38.19
CA LYS A 204 -4.38 -13.52 -39.57
C LYS A 204 -3.46 -14.55 -40.21
N HIS A 205 -4.05 -15.37 -41.07
CA HIS A 205 -3.36 -16.25 -42.00
C HIS A 205 -2.33 -15.45 -42.83
N LEU A 206 -1.09 -15.92 -42.79
CA LEU A 206 -0.13 -15.90 -43.90
C LEU A 206 0.57 -17.27 -43.90
#